data_AF-A0A4Q4VP32-F1
#
_entry.id   AF-A0A4Q4VP32-F1
#
_cell.length_a   1.000
_cell.length_b   1.000
_cell.length_c   1.000
_cell.angle_alpha   90.00
_cell.angle_beta   90.00
_cell.angle_gamma   90.00
#
_symmetry.space_group_name_H-M   'P 1'
#
loop_
_entity.id
_entity.type
_entity.pdbx_description
1 polymer ?
#
loop_
_entity_poly.entity_id
_entity_poly.type
_entity_poly.pdbx_seq_one_letter_code
_entity_poly.pdbx_strand_id
1 'polypeptide(L)'
;MSAIGATTTAAANKSHDKALLESGLFSDVVVKCGEESWRLHRNILSRCLWFHKALTGSFEEATSGVIMIHAFEPKDISWLLEYIYLGGKSNLPSIFLACGILMDRLDLDLRELCRQPSMATRLMDIFDLGDFFVIPKLCEEAIGYFAKYLAEELVQIQREYHLYDSHKLAGHIQTIRTVYGRDTPAQEHFLPVLTECIARRDSRTRR
;
A
#
# COMPACT_ATOMS: atom_id res chain seq x y z
N MET A 1 -37.30 -18.46 16.28
CA MET A 1 -36.66 -17.47 15.39
C MET A 1 -35.35 -17.07 16.06
N SER A 2 -34.20 -17.53 15.55
CA SER A 2 -32.90 -17.16 16.12
C SER A 2 -31.94 -16.85 14.99
N ALA A 3 -31.52 -15.59 14.91
CA ALA A 3 -30.55 -15.07 13.96
C ALA A 3 -29.29 -14.67 14.75
N ILE A 4 -28.43 -15.65 15.02
CA ILE A 4 -27.10 -15.45 15.62
C ILE A 4 -26.16 -16.46 14.95
N GLY A 5 -25.60 -16.11 13.79
CA GLY A 5 -24.74 -17.06 13.05
C GLY A 5 -23.79 -16.46 12.02
N ALA A 6 -23.88 -15.17 11.69
CA ALA A 6 -23.12 -14.60 10.57
C ALA A 6 -21.71 -14.08 10.95
N THR A 7 -21.44 -13.79 12.23
CA THR A 7 -20.25 -13.01 12.61
C THR A 7 -19.02 -13.87 12.93
N THR A 8 -19.19 -15.16 13.27
CA THR A 8 -18.10 -16.04 13.76
C THR A 8 -17.25 -16.66 12.64
N THR A 9 -17.83 -16.90 11.46
CA THR A 9 -17.20 -17.63 10.35
C THR A 9 -16.08 -16.84 9.66
N ALA A 10 -16.23 -15.52 9.56
CA ALA A 10 -15.30 -14.66 8.82
C ALA A 10 -13.95 -14.44 9.52
N ALA A 11 -13.87 -14.63 10.84
CA ALA A 11 -12.60 -14.51 11.58
C ALA A 11 -11.80 -15.82 11.57
N ALA A 12 -12.48 -16.97 11.70
CA ALA A 12 -11.86 -18.30 11.65
C ALA A 12 -11.24 -18.60 10.27
N ASN A 13 -11.92 -18.21 9.18
CA ASN A 13 -11.41 -18.41 7.82
C ASN A 13 -10.11 -17.63 7.52
N LYS A 14 -9.85 -16.50 8.21
CA LYS A 14 -8.63 -15.68 7.98
C LYS A 14 -7.36 -16.37 8.46
N SER A 15 -7.45 -17.04 9.60
CA SER A 15 -6.34 -17.82 10.17
C SER A 15 -5.95 -18.96 9.22
N HIS A 16 -6.95 -19.56 8.57
CA HIS A 16 -6.75 -20.66 7.63
C HIS A 16 -6.11 -20.20 6.31
N ASP A 17 -6.60 -19.12 5.69
CA ASP A 17 -6.01 -18.61 4.44
C ASP A 17 -4.55 -18.17 4.66
N LYS A 18 -4.23 -17.51 5.80
CA LYS A 18 -2.85 -17.16 6.13
C LYS A 18 -1.93 -18.39 6.27
N ALA A 19 -2.41 -19.44 6.94
CA ALA A 19 -1.65 -20.70 7.04
C ALA A 19 -1.43 -21.36 5.67
N LEU A 20 -2.38 -21.25 4.73
CA LEU A 20 -2.21 -21.72 3.36
C LEU A 20 -1.14 -20.93 2.60
N LEU A 21 -1.07 -19.60 2.79
CA LEU A 21 -0.01 -18.77 2.19
C LEU A 21 1.37 -19.18 2.69
N GLU A 22 1.53 -19.36 4.01
CA GLU A 22 2.82 -19.68 4.63
C GLU A 22 3.28 -21.11 4.33
N SER A 23 2.36 -22.08 4.29
CA SER A 23 2.70 -23.49 4.05
C SER A 23 2.80 -23.87 2.56
N GLY A 24 2.03 -23.21 1.69
CA GLY A 24 1.86 -23.59 0.29
C GLY A 24 1.20 -24.96 0.09
N LEU A 25 0.49 -25.48 1.09
CA LEU A 25 -0.17 -26.79 1.04
C LEU A 25 -1.35 -26.76 0.06
N PHE A 26 -1.40 -27.69 -0.89
CA PHE A 26 -2.39 -27.74 -1.99
C PHE A 26 -2.24 -26.64 -3.05
N SER A 27 -1.06 -26.04 -3.16
CA SER A 27 -0.74 -25.08 -4.21
C SER A 27 -0.82 -25.69 -5.62
N ASP A 28 -1.33 -24.91 -6.55
CA ASP A 28 -1.59 -25.26 -7.96
C ASP A 28 -1.12 -24.17 -8.94
N VAL A 29 -0.40 -23.16 -8.41
CA VAL A 29 0.23 -22.08 -9.16
C VAL A 29 1.50 -21.60 -8.45
N VAL A 30 2.49 -21.16 -9.22
CA VAL A 30 3.72 -20.54 -8.74
C VAL A 30 3.80 -19.11 -9.26
N VAL A 31 4.00 -18.14 -8.36
CA VAL A 31 4.35 -16.76 -8.72
C VAL A 31 5.84 -16.57 -8.48
N LYS A 32 6.53 -15.91 -9.41
CA LYS A 32 7.96 -15.59 -9.34
C LYS A 32 8.16 -14.09 -9.49
N CYS A 33 9.03 -13.53 -8.67
CA CYS A 33 9.42 -12.12 -8.73
C CYS A 33 10.88 -12.01 -8.30
N GLY A 34 11.76 -11.58 -9.21
CA GLY A 34 13.21 -11.62 -8.98
C GLY A 34 13.69 -13.03 -8.59
N GLU A 35 14.40 -13.12 -7.47
CA GLU A 35 14.90 -14.38 -6.90
C GLU A 35 13.88 -15.12 -6.02
N GLU A 36 12.73 -14.51 -5.72
CA GLU A 36 11.71 -15.12 -4.87
C GLU A 36 10.65 -15.87 -5.68
N SER A 37 10.13 -16.94 -5.06
CA SER A 37 9.04 -17.73 -5.62
C SER A 37 8.08 -18.21 -4.55
N TRP A 38 6.78 -18.15 -4.85
CA TRP A 38 5.71 -18.53 -3.94
C TRP A 38 4.83 -19.59 -4.58
N ARG A 39 4.57 -20.68 -3.83
CA ARG A 39 3.60 -21.70 -4.21
C ARG A 39 2.23 -21.34 -3.63
N LEU A 40 1.28 -21.06 -4.50
CA LEU A 40 0.03 -20.36 -4.17
C LEU A 40 -1.18 -21.12 -4.72
N HIS A 41 -2.38 -20.58 -4.47
CA HIS A 41 -3.65 -21.20 -4.84
C HIS A 41 -4.40 -20.34 -5.87
N ARG A 42 -4.71 -20.91 -7.04
CA ARG A 42 -5.43 -20.22 -8.13
C ARG A 42 -6.77 -19.70 -7.66
N ASN A 43 -7.50 -20.47 -6.86
CA ASN A 43 -8.80 -20.07 -6.33
C ASN A 43 -8.72 -18.82 -5.42
N ILE A 44 -7.68 -18.70 -4.59
CA ILE A 44 -7.47 -17.54 -3.73
C ILE A 44 -6.96 -16.36 -4.56
N LEU A 45 -5.99 -16.57 -5.45
CA LEU A 45 -5.48 -15.51 -6.33
C LEU A 45 -6.57 -14.93 -7.24
N SER A 46 -7.55 -15.74 -7.66
CA SER A 46 -8.67 -15.29 -8.49
C SER A 46 -9.57 -14.23 -7.83
N ARG A 47 -9.40 -13.96 -6.53
CA ARG A 47 -10.01 -12.81 -5.85
C ARG A 47 -9.51 -11.47 -6.39
N CYS A 48 -8.31 -11.46 -6.97
CA CYS A 48 -7.75 -10.32 -7.70
C CYS A 48 -8.06 -10.47 -9.20
N LEU A 49 -8.64 -9.44 -9.80
CA LEU A 49 -9.09 -9.48 -11.20
C LEU A 49 -7.93 -9.71 -12.17
N TRP A 50 -6.76 -9.13 -11.90
CA TRP A 50 -5.57 -9.32 -12.72
C TRP A 50 -5.15 -10.80 -12.73
N PHE A 51 -5.02 -11.43 -11.56
CA PHE A 51 -4.67 -12.84 -11.44
C PHE A 51 -5.75 -13.75 -12.02
N HIS A 52 -7.03 -13.42 -11.84
CA HIS A 52 -8.11 -14.15 -12.48
C HIS A 52 -7.93 -14.19 -14.00
N LYS A 53 -7.69 -13.03 -14.63
CA LYS A 53 -7.47 -12.95 -16.08
C LYS A 53 -6.22 -13.70 -16.53
N ALA A 54 -5.11 -13.56 -15.79
CA ALA A 54 -3.87 -14.25 -16.10
C ALA A 54 -4.01 -15.79 -16.04
N LEU A 55 -4.77 -16.30 -15.07
CA LEU A 55 -4.88 -17.75 -14.80
C LEU A 55 -6.01 -18.46 -15.53
N THR A 56 -6.99 -17.71 -16.05
CA THR A 56 -8.15 -18.26 -16.80
C THR A 56 -8.17 -17.87 -18.27
N GLY A 57 -7.26 -16.99 -18.69
CA GLY A 57 -7.11 -16.56 -20.07
C GLY A 57 -6.45 -17.62 -20.97
N SER A 58 -6.13 -17.22 -22.20
CA SER A 58 -5.44 -18.06 -23.19
C SER A 58 -3.91 -17.88 -23.18
N PHE A 59 -3.37 -17.31 -22.10
CA PHE A 59 -1.93 -17.07 -21.98
C PHE A 59 -1.18 -18.28 -21.43
N GLU A 60 0.14 -18.29 -21.57
CA GLU A 60 0.99 -19.40 -21.13
C GLU A 60 0.82 -19.68 -19.64
N GLU A 61 0.67 -18.63 -18.82
CA GLU A 61 0.50 -18.67 -17.38
C GLU A 61 -0.72 -19.51 -16.96
N ALA A 62 -1.81 -19.45 -17.74
CA ALA A 62 -3.00 -20.24 -17.48
C ALA A 62 -2.71 -21.74 -17.58
N THR A 63 -1.87 -22.14 -18.53
CA THR A 63 -1.52 -23.54 -18.82
C THR A 63 -0.33 -24.03 -17.98
N SER A 64 0.73 -23.23 -17.88
CA SER A 64 1.97 -23.57 -17.16
C SER A 64 1.78 -23.51 -15.65
N GLY A 65 0.84 -22.68 -15.16
CA GLY A 65 0.69 -22.40 -13.74
C GLY A 65 1.87 -21.63 -13.15
N VAL A 66 2.66 -20.95 -13.97
CA VAL A 66 3.77 -20.11 -13.53
C VAL A 66 3.53 -18.68 -14.00
N ILE A 67 3.50 -17.73 -13.07
CA ILE A 67 3.40 -16.29 -13.35
C ILE A 67 4.73 -15.63 -13.01
N MET A 68 5.27 -14.85 -13.94
CA MET A 68 6.48 -14.05 -13.73
C MET A 68 6.13 -12.56 -13.66
N ILE A 69 6.54 -11.91 -12.57
CA ILE A 69 6.32 -10.48 -12.35
C ILE A 69 7.67 -9.76 -12.34
N HIS A 70 7.81 -8.75 -13.18
CA HIS A 70 9.05 -7.97 -13.34
C HIS A 70 8.90 -6.50 -12.97
N ALA A 71 7.68 -6.00 -12.80
CA ALA A 71 7.39 -4.59 -12.59
C ALA A 71 7.61 -4.12 -11.13
N PHE A 72 7.78 -5.04 -10.19
CA PHE A 72 7.83 -4.77 -8.76
C PHE A 72 8.94 -5.56 -8.07
N GLU A 73 9.29 -5.14 -6.86
CA GLU A 73 10.25 -5.84 -6.03
C GLU A 73 9.59 -7.02 -5.30
N PRO A 74 10.34 -8.08 -4.94
CA PRO A 74 9.80 -9.26 -4.25
C PRO A 74 9.01 -8.93 -2.97
N LYS A 75 9.47 -7.94 -2.21
CA LYS A 75 8.81 -7.47 -0.98
C LYS A 75 7.40 -6.93 -1.23
N ASP A 76 7.18 -6.25 -2.36
CA ASP A 76 5.90 -5.61 -2.69
C ASP A 76 4.90 -6.69 -3.13
N ILE A 77 5.38 -7.69 -3.85
CA ILE A 77 4.58 -8.86 -4.24
C ILE A 77 4.24 -9.73 -3.04
N SER A 78 5.18 -10.00 -2.13
CA SER A 78 4.92 -10.72 -0.88
C SER A 78 3.79 -10.07 -0.08
N TRP A 79 3.84 -8.74 0.04
CA TRP A 79 2.79 -7.95 0.70
C TRP A 79 1.44 -8.05 -0.03
N LEU A 80 1.43 -7.96 -1.36
CA LEU A 80 0.23 -8.07 -2.17
C LEU A 80 -0.45 -9.43 -1.98
N LEU A 81 0.36 -10.50 -1.94
CA LEU A 81 -0.12 -11.86 -1.70
C LEU A 81 -0.78 -11.98 -0.34
N GLU A 82 -0.17 -11.43 0.72
CA GLU A 82 -0.80 -11.38 2.04
C GLU A 82 -2.12 -10.59 2.03
N TYR A 83 -2.18 -9.45 1.33
CA TYR A 83 -3.41 -8.66 1.15
C TYR A 83 -4.53 -9.51 0.51
N ILE A 84 -4.23 -10.23 -0.57
CA ILE A 84 -5.20 -11.06 -1.30
C ILE A 84 -5.69 -12.23 -0.43
N TYR A 85 -4.78 -12.92 0.26
CA TYR A 85 -5.11 -14.06 1.11
C TYR A 85 -5.95 -13.66 2.33
N LEU A 86 -5.68 -12.48 2.91
CA LEU A 86 -6.49 -11.94 3.99
C LEU A 86 -7.81 -11.30 3.51
N GLY A 87 -8.09 -11.34 2.20
CA GLY A 87 -9.35 -10.89 1.59
C GLY A 87 -9.50 -9.37 1.61
N GLY A 88 -8.40 -8.64 1.39
CA GLY A 88 -8.38 -7.18 1.41
C GLY A 88 -8.65 -6.56 2.78
N LYS A 89 -8.49 -7.36 3.84
CA LYS A 89 -8.60 -6.94 5.25
C LYS A 89 -7.26 -6.86 5.94
N SER A 90 -6.16 -6.77 5.19
CA SER A 90 -4.90 -6.39 5.84
C SER A 90 -5.09 -4.99 6.39
N ASN A 91 -4.86 -4.85 7.70
CA ASN A 91 -4.81 -3.54 8.30
C ASN A 91 -3.63 -2.83 7.63
N LEU A 92 -3.88 -1.85 6.77
CA LEU A 92 -2.88 -0.84 6.42
C LEU A 92 -2.11 -0.33 7.66
N PRO A 93 -2.70 -0.24 8.88
CA PRO A 93 -1.96 -0.08 10.14
C PRO A 93 -0.85 -1.12 10.44
N SER A 94 -1.06 -2.40 10.13
CA SER A 94 -0.04 -3.45 10.27
C SER A 94 1.04 -3.35 9.19
N ILE A 95 0.70 -2.80 8.03
CA ILE A 95 1.60 -2.49 6.91
C ILE A 95 2.47 -1.29 7.28
N PHE A 96 1.85 -0.29 7.90
CA PHE A 96 2.55 0.80 8.55
C PHE A 96 3.50 0.25 9.63
N LEU A 97 3.10 -0.72 10.46
CA LEU A 97 3.98 -1.31 11.48
C LEU A 97 5.15 -2.13 10.88
N ALA A 98 4.91 -2.96 9.86
CA ALA A 98 5.93 -3.79 9.21
C ALA A 98 6.91 -2.98 8.34
N CYS A 99 6.48 -1.84 7.80
CA CYS A 99 7.33 -0.91 7.05
C CYS A 99 8.00 0.17 7.94
N GLY A 100 7.89 0.09 9.27
CA GLY A 100 8.54 1.02 10.22
C GLY A 100 7.84 2.37 10.43
N ILE A 101 6.55 2.47 10.08
CA ILE A 101 5.75 3.70 10.06
C ILE A 101 5.04 3.98 11.40
N LEU A 102 5.16 3.10 12.39
CA LEU A 102 4.73 3.38 13.77
C LEU A 102 5.93 3.46 14.73
N MET A 103 7.00 4.13 14.29
CA MET A 103 7.99 4.70 15.20
C MET A 103 7.87 6.22 15.21
N ASP A 104 6.78 6.71 15.79
CA ASP A 104 6.98 7.87 16.66
C ASP A 104 7.62 7.30 17.94
N ARG A 105 8.86 7.74 18.23
CA ARG A 105 9.51 7.75 19.56
C ARG A 105 10.60 6.74 19.95
N LEU A 106 11.48 6.31 19.04
CA LEU A 106 12.79 5.79 19.47
C LEU A 106 13.92 6.37 18.59
N ASP A 107 14.35 7.59 18.96
CA ASP A 107 15.73 8.09 18.92
C ASP A 107 16.64 7.62 17.75
N LEU A 108 16.13 7.64 16.51
CA LEU A 108 16.86 7.20 15.33
C LEU A 108 17.50 8.40 14.60
N ASP A 109 18.79 8.25 14.34
CA ASP A 109 19.68 9.23 13.71
C ASP A 109 19.14 9.73 12.36
N LEU A 110 19.05 11.06 12.20
CA LEU A 110 18.45 11.79 11.08
C LEU A 110 18.97 11.37 9.70
N ARG A 111 20.22 10.87 9.62
CA ARG A 111 20.82 10.38 8.37
C ARG A 111 20.13 9.13 7.82
N GLU A 112 19.58 8.29 8.69
CA GLU A 112 18.88 7.09 8.28
C GLU A 112 17.42 7.39 7.90
N LEU A 113 16.80 8.40 8.53
CA LEU A 113 15.45 8.86 8.20
C LEU A 113 15.38 9.48 6.79
N CYS A 114 16.39 10.27 6.38
CA CYS A 114 16.49 10.82 5.02
C CYS A 114 16.80 9.78 3.93
N ARG A 115 17.26 8.58 4.30
CA ARG A 115 17.44 7.45 3.36
C ARG A 115 16.18 6.65 3.13
N GLN A 116 15.23 6.69 4.06
CA GLN A 116 13.99 5.95 3.93
C GLN A 116 13.04 6.67 2.96
N PRO A 117 12.33 5.94 2.09
CA PRO A 117 11.32 6.55 1.23
C PRO A 117 10.26 7.23 2.08
N SER A 118 9.90 8.46 1.68
CA SER A 118 8.91 9.28 2.40
C SER A 118 7.55 8.58 2.43
N MET A 119 6.68 8.99 3.36
CA MET A 119 5.33 8.45 3.44
C MET A 119 4.60 8.54 2.10
N ALA A 120 4.77 9.67 1.42
CA ALA A 120 4.22 9.92 0.10
C ALA A 120 4.73 8.90 -0.93
N THR A 121 6.04 8.61 -0.94
CA THR A 121 6.63 7.61 -1.85
C THR A 121 5.98 6.24 -1.64
N ARG A 122 5.86 5.80 -0.38
CA ARG A 122 5.29 4.48 -0.06
C ARG A 122 3.81 4.38 -0.43
N LEU A 123 3.04 5.44 -0.20
CA LEU A 123 1.62 5.49 -0.58
C LEU A 123 1.44 5.50 -2.10
N MET A 124 2.35 6.14 -2.85
CA MET A 124 2.38 6.05 -4.30
C MET A 124 2.74 4.65 -4.79
N ASP A 125 3.74 4.00 -4.18
CA ASP A 125 4.10 2.61 -4.53
C ASP A 125 2.91 1.65 -4.30
N ILE A 126 2.17 1.81 -3.20
CA ILE A 126 0.95 1.05 -2.92
C ILE A 126 -0.14 1.34 -3.96
N PHE A 127 -0.29 2.60 -4.37
CA PHE A 127 -1.23 2.97 -5.43
C PHE A 127 -0.86 2.32 -6.76
N ASP A 128 0.39 2.45 -7.19
CA ASP A 128 0.88 1.88 -8.45
C ASP A 128 0.70 0.35 -8.47
N LEU A 129 0.90 -0.31 -7.33
CA LEU A 129 0.61 -1.74 -7.15
C LEU A 129 -0.88 -2.05 -7.27
N GLY A 130 -1.74 -1.27 -6.61
CA GLY A 130 -3.19 -1.41 -6.71
C GLY A 130 -3.72 -1.19 -8.13
N ASP A 131 -3.18 -0.20 -8.84
CA ASP A 131 -3.56 0.12 -10.21
C ASP A 131 -3.15 -1.00 -11.17
N PHE A 132 -1.89 -1.44 -11.10
CA PHE A 132 -1.36 -2.51 -11.95
C PHE A 132 -2.14 -3.82 -11.79
N PHE A 133 -2.41 -4.23 -10.54
CA PHE A 133 -3.14 -5.46 -10.26
C PHE A 133 -4.66 -5.30 -10.28
N VAL A 134 -5.16 -4.12 -10.66
CA VAL A 134 -6.60 -3.81 -10.79
C VAL A 134 -7.35 -4.11 -9.48
N ILE A 135 -6.86 -3.53 -8.38
CA ILE A 135 -7.42 -3.60 -7.02
C ILE A 135 -7.88 -2.20 -6.59
N PRO A 136 -9.09 -1.74 -6.99
CA PRO A 136 -9.56 -0.38 -6.75
C PRO A 136 -9.55 0.01 -5.27
N LYS A 137 -9.88 -0.95 -4.40
CA LYS A 137 -9.91 -0.73 -2.95
C LYS A 137 -8.55 -0.29 -2.41
N LEU A 138 -7.46 -0.83 -2.96
CA LEU A 138 -6.12 -0.49 -2.53
C LEU A 138 -5.74 0.94 -2.97
N CYS A 139 -6.11 1.32 -4.20
CA CYS A 139 -5.95 2.68 -4.70
C CYS A 139 -6.71 3.70 -3.86
N GLU A 140 -7.98 3.42 -3.54
CA GLU A 140 -8.81 4.26 -2.68
C GLU A 140 -8.20 4.46 -1.28
N GLU A 141 -7.68 3.38 -0.69
CA GLU A 141 -7.06 3.44 0.62
C GLU A 141 -5.76 4.22 0.60
N ALA A 142 -4.90 4.01 -0.41
CA ALA A 142 -3.65 4.76 -0.57
C ALA A 142 -3.90 6.27 -0.65
N ILE A 143 -4.87 6.70 -1.49
CA ILE A 143 -5.28 8.10 -1.60
C ILE A 143 -5.86 8.61 -0.28
N GLY A 144 -6.74 7.82 0.36
CA GLY A 144 -7.37 8.20 1.63
C GLY A 144 -6.36 8.41 2.75
N TYR A 145 -5.33 7.57 2.85
CA TYR A 145 -4.24 7.74 3.81
C TYR A 145 -3.33 8.92 3.45
N PHE A 146 -3.06 9.15 2.16
CA PHE A 146 -2.28 10.30 1.72
C PHE A 146 -2.96 11.63 2.08
N ALA A 147 -4.27 11.74 1.86
CA ALA A 147 -5.04 12.92 2.23
C ALA A 147 -5.00 13.19 3.74
N LYS A 148 -5.09 12.15 4.58
CA LYS A 148 -4.97 12.27 6.04
C LYS A 148 -3.57 12.70 6.46
N TYR A 149 -2.54 12.04 5.92
CA TYR A 149 -1.14 12.38 6.16
C TYR A 149 -0.86 13.85 5.82
N LEU A 150 -1.26 14.33 4.63
CA LEU A 150 -1.09 15.74 4.25
C LEU A 150 -1.83 16.70 5.19
N ALA A 151 -3.04 16.35 5.63
CA ALA A 151 -3.79 17.19 6.57
C ALA A 151 -3.06 17.34 7.92
N GLU A 152 -2.42 16.27 8.40
CA GLU A 152 -1.63 16.26 9.62
C GLU A 152 -0.31 17.03 9.47
N GLU A 153 0.44 16.77 8.40
CA GLU A 153 1.70 17.46 8.07
C GLU A 153 1.49 18.97 7.99
N LEU A 154 0.43 19.42 7.30
CA LEU A 154 0.13 20.85 7.21
C LEU A 154 -0.12 21.49 8.58
N VAL A 155 -0.73 20.77 9.54
CA VAL A 155 -0.90 21.26 10.92
C VAL A 155 0.45 21.36 11.63
N GLN A 156 1.36 20.41 11.39
CA GLN A 156 2.70 20.43 11.95
C GLN A 156 3.54 21.59 11.39
N ILE A 157 3.55 21.81 10.06
CA ILE A 157 4.23 22.95 9.41
C ILE A 157 3.89 24.26 10.09
N GLN A 158 2.61 24.53 10.34
CA GLN A 158 2.19 25.79 10.95
C GLN A 158 2.75 25.95 12.36
N ARG A 159 2.68 24.89 13.18
CA ARG A 159 3.23 24.91 14.54
C ARG A 159 4.74 25.13 14.53
N GLU A 160 5.44 24.50 13.61
CA GLU A 160 6.90 24.51 13.53
C GLU A 160 7.46 25.78 12.90
N TYR A 161 6.76 26.35 11.92
CA TYR A 161 7.09 27.65 11.35
C TYR A 161 7.01 28.75 12.42
N HIS A 162 6.04 28.66 13.33
CA HIS A 162 5.97 29.54 14.50
C HIS A 162 7.10 29.30 15.52
N LEU A 163 7.73 28.13 15.49
CA LEU A 163 8.83 27.74 16.39
C LEU A 163 10.23 27.79 15.73
N TYR A 164 10.34 28.24 14.47
CA TYR A 164 11.57 28.26 13.67
C TYR A 164 12.29 26.88 13.55
N ASP A 165 11.54 25.78 13.56
CA ASP A 165 12.14 24.44 13.43
C ASP A 165 12.40 24.06 11.96
N SER A 166 13.63 24.31 11.50
CA SER A 166 14.04 24.11 10.10
C SER A 166 14.08 22.64 9.65
N HIS A 167 14.18 21.68 10.58
CA HIS A 167 14.37 20.27 10.24
C HIS A 167 13.09 19.64 9.69
N LYS A 168 11.93 20.01 10.26
CA LYS A 168 10.65 19.46 9.84
C LYS A 168 10.14 20.12 8.56
N LEU A 169 10.49 21.39 8.31
CA LEU A 169 10.27 22.04 7.02
C LEU A 169 10.95 21.29 5.86
N ALA A 170 12.14 20.71 6.08
CA ALA A 170 12.83 19.92 5.06
C ALA A 170 12.06 18.64 4.68
N GLY A 171 11.42 17.96 5.65
CA GLY A 171 10.57 16.79 5.40
C GLY A 171 9.37 17.12 4.51
N HIS A 172 8.73 18.26 4.75
CA HIS A 172 7.61 18.72 3.94
C HIS A 172 8.01 19.09 2.50
N ILE A 173 9.15 19.75 2.32
CA ILE A 173 9.72 20.02 0.99
C ILE A 173 10.02 18.70 0.25
N GLN A 174 10.51 17.69 0.97
CA GLN A 174 10.77 16.38 0.39
C GLN A 174 9.47 15.70 -0.07
N THR A 175 8.38 15.77 0.70
CA THR A 175 7.06 15.26 0.28
C THR A 175 6.57 15.92 -1.00
N ILE A 176 6.69 17.26 -1.11
CA ILE A 176 6.34 17.98 -2.34
C ILE A 176 7.22 17.49 -3.50
N ARG A 177 8.54 17.41 -3.30
CA ARG A 177 9.47 16.92 -4.33
C ARG A 177 9.14 15.49 -4.77
N THR A 178 8.73 14.62 -3.86
CA THR A 178 8.31 13.26 -4.21
C THR A 178 7.09 13.28 -5.13
N VAL A 179 6.04 14.04 -4.78
CA VAL A 179 4.80 14.09 -5.57
C VAL A 179 5.07 14.70 -6.95
N TYR A 180 5.85 15.78 -7.03
CA TYR A 180 6.16 16.45 -8.29
C TYR A 180 7.27 15.78 -9.12
N GLY A 181 8.16 15.00 -8.49
CA GLY A 181 9.27 14.28 -9.14
C GLY A 181 8.90 12.87 -9.61
N ARG A 182 7.72 12.39 -9.21
CA ARG A 182 6.90 11.38 -9.88
C ARG A 182 6.91 11.42 -11.42
N ASP A 183 7.11 10.33 -12.15
CA ASP A 183 6.50 10.17 -13.48
C ASP A 183 5.81 8.80 -13.52
N THR A 184 4.77 8.68 -12.69
CA THR A 184 4.01 7.43 -12.49
C THR A 184 2.51 7.75 -12.45
N PRO A 185 1.62 6.78 -12.75
CA PRO A 185 0.17 6.98 -12.67
C PRO A 185 -0.28 7.54 -11.32
N ALA A 186 0.34 7.11 -10.21
CA ALA A 186 0.06 7.67 -8.89
C ALA A 186 0.18 9.21 -8.83
N GLN A 187 1.10 9.83 -9.59
CA GLN A 187 1.24 11.29 -9.57
C GLN A 187 -0.03 12.01 -10.01
N GLU A 188 -0.68 11.56 -11.09
CA GLU A 188 -1.90 12.18 -11.63
C GLU A 188 -3.04 12.20 -10.61
N HIS A 189 -3.06 11.22 -9.70
CA HIS A 189 -4.07 11.11 -8.65
C HIS A 189 -3.69 11.82 -7.35
N PHE A 190 -2.41 11.85 -7.00
CA PHE A 190 -1.94 12.44 -5.74
C PHE A 190 -1.74 13.97 -5.86
N LEU A 191 -1.41 14.47 -7.05
CA LEU A 191 -1.18 15.89 -7.30
C LEU A 191 -2.43 16.77 -7.08
N PRO A 192 -3.65 16.39 -7.54
CA PRO A 192 -4.86 17.13 -7.23
C PRO A 192 -5.15 17.19 -5.72
N VAL A 193 -4.92 16.09 -4.99
CA VAL A 193 -5.12 16.02 -3.53
C VAL A 193 -4.16 16.97 -2.81
N LEU A 194 -2.88 16.98 -3.21
CA LEU A 194 -1.89 17.91 -2.69
C LEU A 194 -2.28 19.37 -2.96
N THR A 195 -2.64 19.68 -4.20
CA THR A 195 -3.03 21.03 -4.63
C THR A 195 -4.27 21.53 -3.87
N GLU A 196 -5.29 20.68 -3.72
CA GLU A 196 -6.50 21.01 -2.98
C GLU A 196 -6.21 21.25 -1.49
N CYS A 197 -5.38 20.41 -0.86
CA CYS A 197 -4.97 20.59 0.52
C CYS A 197 -4.26 21.95 0.75
N ILE A 198 -3.40 22.36 -0.18
CA ILE A 198 -2.72 23.66 -0.14
C ILE A 198 -3.74 24.80 -0.32
N ALA A 199 -4.63 24.72 -1.32
CA ALA A 199 -5.62 25.77 -1.61
C ALA A 199 -6.66 25.96 -0.48
N ARG A 200 -7.13 24.87 0.14
CA ARG A 200 -8.03 24.90 1.30
C ARG A 200 -7.40 25.59 2.51
N ARG A 201 -6.07 25.58 2.63
CA ARG A 201 -5.34 26.29 3.67
C ARG A 201 -5.24 27.79 3.37
N ASP A 202 -4.82 28.16 2.16
CA ASP A 202 -4.69 29.58 1.77
C ASP A 202 -6.00 30.37 1.93
N SER A 203 -7.14 29.73 1.67
CA SER A 203 -8.46 30.34 1.86
C SER A 203 -8.87 30.51 3.34
N ARG A 204 -8.32 29.70 4.26
CA ARG A 204 -8.56 29.81 5.71
C ARG A 204 -7.66 30.83 6.39
N THR A 205 -6.43 31.06 5.88
CA THR A 205 -5.52 32.08 6.42
C THR A 205 -5.88 33.51 6.00
N ARG A 206 -6.74 33.68 4.98
CA ARG A 206 -7.20 34.99 4.47
C ARG A 206 -8.54 35.45 5.07
N ARG A 207 -9.13 34.69 6.00
CA ARG A 207 -10.31 35.09 6.80
C ARG A 207 -9.88 35.37 8.22
#